data_AF-A0A366CZ35-F1
#
_entry.id   AF-A0A366CZ35-F1
#
_cell.length_a   1.000
_cell.length_b   1.000
_cell.length_c   1.000
_cell.angle_alpha   90.00
_cell.angle_beta   90.00
_cell.angle_gamma   90.00
#
_symmetry.space_group_name_H-M   'P 1'
#
loop_
_entity.id
_entity.type
_entity.pdbx_description
1 polymer ?
#
loop_
_entity_poly.entity_id
_entity_poly.type
_entity_poly.pdbx_seq_one_letter_code
_entity_poly.pdbx_strand_id
1 'polypeptide(L)'
;MTNFGYRAEQTVSSMLWAAWADALGWISELTTAENFRRRTQGRALTEPFAWERNIGGRSGPRVKLPAGCYSDDTQLRLATARAISSAGFDVEAFSRVELPVWQSYALGGGRSTKAASASMAKQTANWAANFYSGWEKSGGNGAAMRIQPHVYASPDLQSYGHIDDVIKNSIVTHGHPNALVGAVLHAAALTVAMAEQRPPGPDNWNRIIEVAHESFEIFNHCAELAAYWRPRWESVTGRRFDIEWHNTVDHAKRLLYESVDAYDALHASRNDRVMAGAAYELLVRVLSLDDARTVGNGLTTSIAAIVLAGALPDHPAQSAQLSAARLNTDTDTIATMAAAIVGALSPAKLPSPLLDIGHITTEARRLAAISFGEETAAFPYPDLLKWTAPKSALDSLGVADSKLAVSGLGWVHPFGDVYVSKLGNWQWMTTSFGPTLLLKHRVHIPDLPLGNWPVAPTVGVDVASSRGNPRTSAQSSLFEDESESEPRHLYQEEGRRLNIRLILDWLDGRGYSDKDLGYAFRRVIERGTSSQLAEFTKEVQRAIRRDAGDTKH
;
A
#
# COMPACT_ATOMS: atom_id res chain seq x y z
N MET A 1 -18.15 -6.15 -27.03
CA MET A 1 -17.82 -6.28 -25.60
C MET A 1 -18.55 -5.16 -24.87
N THR A 2 -19.19 -5.40 -23.73
CA THR A 2 -19.82 -4.31 -22.93
C THR A 2 -18.72 -3.38 -22.39
N ASN A 3 -19.06 -2.14 -22.04
CA ASN A 3 -18.09 -1.22 -21.40
C ASN A 3 -17.49 -1.85 -20.12
N PHE A 4 -18.32 -2.53 -19.33
CA PHE A 4 -17.89 -3.35 -18.20
C PHE A 4 -16.92 -4.47 -18.62
N GLY A 5 -17.29 -5.28 -19.61
CA GLY A 5 -16.46 -6.39 -20.06
C GLY A 5 -15.08 -5.92 -20.51
N TYR A 6 -15.01 -4.81 -21.22
CA TYR A 6 -13.75 -4.22 -21.65
C TYR A 6 -12.90 -3.74 -20.47
N ARG A 7 -13.47 -2.92 -19.59
CA ARG A 7 -12.80 -2.42 -18.38
C ARG A 7 -12.32 -3.55 -17.48
N ALA A 8 -13.11 -4.62 -17.32
CA ALA A 8 -12.74 -5.79 -16.54
C ALA A 8 -11.52 -6.52 -17.13
N GLU A 9 -11.47 -6.71 -18.46
CA GLU A 9 -10.29 -7.32 -19.10
C GLU A 9 -9.05 -6.43 -19.03
N GLN A 10 -9.20 -5.10 -19.14
CA GLN A 10 -8.08 -4.18 -18.92
C GLN A 10 -7.52 -4.31 -17.50
N THR A 11 -8.39 -4.32 -16.49
CA THR A 11 -7.99 -4.45 -15.08
C THR A 11 -7.34 -5.81 -14.81
N VAL A 12 -7.92 -6.90 -15.32
CA VAL A 12 -7.35 -8.25 -15.22
C VAL A 12 -5.98 -8.30 -15.86
N SER A 13 -5.86 -7.85 -17.11
CA SER A 13 -4.60 -7.82 -17.84
C SER A 13 -3.55 -6.99 -17.11
N SER A 14 -3.89 -5.77 -16.68
CA SER A 14 -2.97 -4.87 -15.96
C SER A 14 -2.44 -5.52 -14.68
N MET A 15 -3.34 -6.06 -13.84
CA MET A 15 -2.96 -6.64 -12.55
C MET A 15 -2.14 -7.93 -12.72
N LEU A 16 -2.45 -8.75 -13.72
CA LEU A 16 -1.70 -9.96 -14.07
C LEU A 16 -0.30 -9.65 -14.61
N TRP A 17 -0.18 -8.70 -15.54
CA TRP A 17 1.12 -8.29 -16.08
C TRP A 17 2.00 -7.62 -15.03
N ALA A 18 1.41 -6.82 -14.15
CA ALA A 18 2.12 -6.26 -13.01
C ALA A 18 2.69 -7.35 -12.09
N ALA A 19 1.89 -8.35 -11.73
CA ALA A 19 2.32 -9.45 -10.87
C ALA A 19 3.34 -10.39 -11.55
N TRP A 20 3.19 -10.65 -12.84
CA TRP A 20 4.15 -11.42 -13.63
C TRP A 20 5.50 -10.72 -13.74
N ALA A 21 5.49 -9.40 -13.95
CA ALA A 21 6.70 -8.59 -14.07
C ALA A 21 7.45 -8.45 -12.73
N ASP A 22 6.71 -8.32 -11.63
CA ASP A 22 7.25 -8.44 -10.26
C ASP A 22 7.96 -9.81 -10.10
N ALA A 23 7.25 -10.92 -10.34
CA ALA A 23 7.84 -12.26 -10.22
C ALA A 23 9.09 -12.48 -11.08
N LEU A 24 9.17 -11.83 -12.25
CA LEU A 24 10.36 -11.85 -13.11
C LEU A 24 11.50 -11.03 -12.52
N GLY A 25 11.24 -9.75 -12.20
CA GLY A 25 12.25 -8.81 -11.71
C GLY A 25 12.77 -9.17 -10.32
N TRP A 26 12.00 -9.89 -9.52
CA TRP A 26 12.42 -10.25 -8.16
C TRP A 26 13.57 -11.27 -8.16
N ILE A 27 13.71 -12.04 -9.24
CA ILE A 27 14.83 -12.97 -9.43
C ILE A 27 16.16 -12.20 -9.53
N SER A 28 16.16 -11.03 -10.18
CA SER A 28 17.33 -10.15 -10.37
C SER A 28 17.50 -9.06 -9.31
N GLU A 29 16.49 -8.84 -8.47
CA GLU A 29 16.44 -7.73 -7.51
C GLU A 29 17.64 -7.75 -6.55
N LEU A 30 18.30 -6.58 -6.48
CA LEU A 30 19.34 -6.20 -5.51
C LEU A 30 20.37 -7.32 -5.25
N THR A 31 20.78 -8.01 -6.31
CA THR A 31 21.68 -9.16 -6.24
C THR A 31 22.97 -8.95 -7.02
N THR A 32 24.03 -9.64 -6.61
CA THR A 32 25.31 -9.62 -7.33
C THR A 32 25.24 -10.48 -8.59
N ALA A 33 26.07 -10.20 -9.59
CA ALA A 33 26.13 -11.03 -10.81
C ALA A 33 26.42 -12.51 -10.52
N GLU A 34 27.18 -12.82 -9.47
CA GLU A 34 27.41 -14.20 -9.03
C GLU A 34 26.14 -14.85 -8.47
N ASN A 35 25.45 -14.16 -7.55
CA ASN A 35 24.20 -14.67 -6.98
C ASN A 35 23.11 -14.78 -8.05
N PHE A 36 23.05 -13.84 -8.99
CA PHE A 36 22.17 -13.90 -10.14
C PHE A 36 22.40 -15.18 -10.95
N ARG A 37 23.65 -15.45 -11.36
CA ARG A 37 24.00 -16.71 -12.06
C ARG A 37 23.61 -17.96 -11.28
N ARG A 38 23.71 -17.93 -9.94
CA ARG A 38 23.27 -19.04 -9.09
C ARG A 38 21.75 -19.20 -9.07
N ARG A 39 21.00 -18.09 -8.97
CA ARG A 39 19.52 -18.08 -9.00
C ARG A 39 18.99 -18.57 -10.36
N THR A 40 19.60 -18.11 -11.45
CA THR A 40 19.17 -18.48 -12.81
C THR A 40 19.76 -19.78 -13.32
N GLN A 41 20.79 -20.32 -12.66
CA GLN A 41 21.57 -21.46 -13.13
C GLN A 41 22.09 -21.28 -14.58
N GLY A 42 22.40 -20.04 -14.95
CA GLY A 42 22.84 -19.67 -16.30
C GLY A 42 21.72 -19.52 -17.34
N ARG A 43 20.45 -19.70 -16.97
CA ARG A 43 19.30 -19.45 -17.86
C ARG A 43 19.12 -17.95 -18.12
N ALA A 44 18.64 -17.62 -19.30
CA ALA A 44 18.20 -16.27 -19.62
C ALA A 44 16.95 -15.90 -18.80
N LEU A 45 16.88 -14.67 -18.30
CA LEU A 45 15.76 -14.16 -17.52
C LEU A 45 14.66 -13.60 -18.44
N THR A 46 14.00 -14.48 -19.19
CA THR A 46 12.91 -14.12 -20.11
C THR A 46 11.53 -14.36 -19.52
N GLU A 47 11.43 -15.24 -18.53
CA GLU A 47 10.19 -15.61 -17.85
C GLU A 47 10.47 -15.98 -16.38
N PRO A 48 9.50 -15.79 -15.47
CA PRO A 48 9.58 -16.32 -14.12
C PRO A 48 9.73 -17.85 -14.12
N PHE A 49 10.61 -18.36 -13.29
CA PHE A 49 10.80 -19.79 -13.06
C PHE A 49 11.00 -20.06 -11.56
N ALA A 50 10.92 -21.32 -11.15
CA ALA A 50 11.18 -21.70 -9.76
C ALA A 50 12.66 -21.51 -9.41
N TRP A 51 12.94 -20.99 -8.21
CA TRP A 51 14.29 -20.67 -7.75
C TRP A 51 14.38 -20.75 -6.22
N GLU A 52 15.56 -20.50 -5.65
CA GLU A 52 15.77 -20.59 -4.20
C GLU A 52 16.33 -19.29 -3.62
N ARG A 53 15.84 -18.90 -2.44
CA ARG A 53 16.29 -17.72 -1.69
C ARG A 53 16.33 -18.03 -0.18
N ASN A 54 17.25 -17.37 0.54
CA ASN A 54 17.19 -17.37 2.00
C ASN A 54 16.09 -16.41 2.46
N ILE A 55 15.11 -16.91 3.23
CA ILE A 55 13.96 -16.13 3.72
C ILE A 55 14.05 -15.95 5.23
N GLY A 56 13.71 -14.77 5.76
CA GLY A 56 13.77 -14.50 7.21
C GLY A 56 15.12 -13.96 7.71
N GLY A 57 15.93 -13.38 6.82
CA GLY A 57 17.24 -12.80 7.15
C GLY A 57 18.40 -13.78 7.03
N ARG A 58 19.60 -13.39 7.52
CA ARG A 58 20.85 -14.15 7.32
C ARG A 58 20.81 -15.57 7.92
N SER A 59 20.05 -15.77 8.99
CA SER A 59 19.88 -17.05 9.69
C SER A 59 18.61 -17.80 9.29
N GLY A 60 17.89 -17.30 8.30
CA GLY A 60 16.68 -17.91 7.78
C GLY A 60 16.96 -19.11 6.87
N PRO A 61 15.98 -20.00 6.64
CA PRO A 61 16.19 -21.17 5.80
C PRO A 61 16.27 -20.79 4.33
N ARG A 62 16.92 -21.65 3.55
CA ARG A 62 16.88 -21.61 2.08
C ARG A 62 15.59 -22.26 1.60
N VAL A 63 14.70 -21.47 1.02
CA VAL A 63 13.35 -21.87 0.61
C VAL A 63 13.26 -21.98 -0.90
N LYS A 64 12.55 -23.01 -1.39
CA LYS A 64 12.17 -23.11 -2.80
C LYS A 64 10.96 -22.22 -3.06
N LEU A 65 11.13 -21.29 -3.98
CA LEU A 65 10.10 -20.38 -4.47
C LEU A 65 9.51 -20.98 -5.75
N PRO A 66 8.19 -21.17 -5.84
CA PRO A 66 7.55 -21.71 -7.04
C PRO A 66 7.72 -20.76 -8.23
N ALA A 67 7.55 -21.28 -9.45
CA ALA A 67 7.54 -20.45 -10.65
C ALA A 67 6.40 -19.41 -10.57
N GLY A 68 6.70 -18.16 -10.93
CA GLY A 68 5.73 -17.07 -10.83
C GLY A 68 5.50 -16.57 -9.40
N CYS A 69 6.33 -16.94 -8.43
CA CYS A 69 6.30 -16.35 -7.09
C CYS A 69 6.70 -14.86 -7.17
N TYR A 70 5.84 -14.00 -6.64
CA TYR A 70 6.00 -12.55 -6.62
C TYR A 70 6.52 -12.03 -5.26
N SER A 71 7.00 -10.78 -5.25
CA SER A 71 7.59 -10.10 -4.09
C SER A 71 6.55 -9.34 -3.25
N ASP A 72 7.02 -8.43 -2.39
CA ASP A 72 6.17 -7.53 -1.64
C ASP A 72 5.34 -6.56 -2.49
N ASP A 73 5.74 -6.27 -3.72
CA ASP A 73 5.00 -5.41 -4.65
C ASP A 73 3.59 -5.94 -4.87
N THR A 74 3.47 -7.19 -5.32
CA THR A 74 2.17 -7.84 -5.54
C THR A 74 1.47 -8.17 -4.22
N GLN A 75 2.21 -8.55 -3.18
CA GLN A 75 1.60 -8.81 -1.86
C GLN A 75 0.88 -7.57 -1.30
N LEU A 76 1.51 -6.41 -1.37
CA LEU A 76 0.95 -5.15 -0.89
C LEU A 76 -0.09 -4.59 -1.86
N ARG A 77 0.01 -4.86 -3.17
CA ARG A 77 -1.06 -4.57 -4.13
C ARG A 77 -2.32 -5.35 -3.79
N LEU A 78 -2.21 -6.64 -3.48
CA LEU A 78 -3.35 -7.47 -3.07
C LEU A 78 -3.92 -7.03 -1.72
N ALA A 79 -3.08 -6.60 -0.78
CA ALA A 79 -3.52 -5.97 0.47
C ALA A 79 -4.32 -4.68 0.23
N THR A 80 -3.82 -3.78 -0.63
CA THR A 80 -4.56 -2.59 -1.04
C THR A 80 -5.90 -2.97 -1.70
N ALA A 81 -5.90 -3.96 -2.61
CA ALA A 81 -7.10 -4.41 -3.28
C ALA A 81 -8.18 -4.89 -2.29
N ARG A 82 -7.83 -5.76 -1.35
CA ARG A 82 -8.76 -6.27 -0.33
C ARG A 82 -9.34 -5.17 0.56
N ALA A 83 -8.59 -4.10 0.81
CA ALA A 83 -9.04 -2.95 1.58
C ALA A 83 -9.96 -2.00 0.81
N ILE A 84 -10.22 -2.23 -0.48
CA ILE A 84 -11.19 -1.46 -1.27
C ILE A 84 -12.49 -2.24 -1.39
N SER A 85 -13.61 -1.60 -1.08
CA SER A 85 -14.97 -2.14 -1.21
C SER A 85 -15.86 -1.22 -2.05
N SER A 86 -17.14 -1.57 -2.22
CA SER A 86 -18.14 -0.67 -2.81
C SER A 86 -18.34 0.63 -2.01
N ALA A 87 -17.92 0.68 -0.74
CA ALA A 87 -17.92 1.88 0.10
C ALA A 87 -16.65 2.75 -0.06
N GLY A 88 -15.69 2.33 -0.90
CA GLY A 88 -14.40 2.99 -1.09
C GLY A 88 -13.24 2.29 -0.36
N PHE A 89 -12.10 2.97 -0.28
CA PHE A 89 -10.90 2.48 0.37
C PHE A 89 -10.98 2.61 1.90
N ASP A 90 -10.89 1.48 2.59
CA ASP A 90 -10.77 1.44 4.05
C ASP A 90 -9.29 1.54 4.46
N VAL A 91 -8.85 2.77 4.70
CA VAL A 91 -7.48 3.07 5.14
C VAL A 91 -7.18 2.51 6.54
N GLU A 92 -8.20 2.32 7.39
CA GLU A 92 -8.03 1.73 8.72
C GLU A 92 -7.78 0.22 8.59
N ALA A 93 -8.57 -0.50 7.78
CA ALA A 93 -8.33 -1.91 7.51
C ALA A 93 -6.94 -2.15 6.88
N PHE A 94 -6.56 -1.31 5.90
CA PHE A 94 -5.23 -1.39 5.29
C PHE A 94 -4.10 -1.16 6.31
N SER A 95 -4.20 -0.10 7.11
CA SER A 95 -3.12 0.31 8.01
C SER A 95 -3.06 -0.52 9.31
N ARG A 96 -4.20 -0.97 9.84
CA ARG A 96 -4.32 -1.64 11.15
C ARG A 96 -4.30 -3.17 11.06
N VAL A 97 -4.70 -3.74 9.92
CA VAL A 97 -4.79 -5.20 9.74
C VAL A 97 -3.82 -5.66 8.65
N GLU A 98 -4.05 -5.24 7.40
CA GLU A 98 -3.28 -5.73 6.25
C GLU A 98 -1.77 -5.47 6.41
N LEU A 99 -1.37 -4.22 6.66
CA LEU A 99 0.03 -3.84 6.71
C LEU A 99 0.79 -4.49 7.89
N PRO A 100 0.27 -4.54 9.13
CA PRO A 100 0.91 -5.29 10.23
C PRO A 100 0.98 -6.80 9.97
N VAL A 101 -0.08 -7.41 9.44
CA VAL A 101 -0.09 -8.86 9.19
C VAL A 101 0.83 -9.21 8.02
N TRP A 102 0.96 -8.35 7.00
CA TRP A 102 1.88 -8.54 5.87
C TRP A 102 3.31 -8.90 6.27
N GLN A 103 3.82 -8.35 7.38
CA GLN A 103 5.16 -8.71 7.88
C GLN A 103 5.35 -10.20 8.14
N SER A 104 4.29 -10.95 8.39
CA SER A 104 4.36 -12.38 8.64
C SER A 104 4.66 -13.23 7.40
N TYR A 105 4.31 -12.72 6.21
CA TYR A 105 4.47 -13.41 4.94
C TYR A 105 5.27 -12.59 3.91
N ALA A 106 5.87 -11.47 4.33
CA ALA A 106 6.59 -10.55 3.46
C ALA A 106 7.73 -11.24 2.69
N LEU A 107 7.67 -11.17 1.36
CA LEU A 107 8.69 -11.68 0.45
C LEU A 107 9.44 -10.52 -0.21
N GLY A 108 10.29 -9.84 0.57
CA GLY A 108 10.93 -8.59 0.15
C GLY A 108 10.65 -7.52 1.19
N GLY A 109 10.45 -6.27 0.78
CA GLY A 109 10.06 -5.17 1.66
C GLY A 109 11.21 -4.23 1.97
N GLY A 110 11.07 -2.98 1.51
CA GLY A 110 11.93 -1.86 1.87
C GLY A 110 11.89 -1.54 3.37
N ARG A 111 12.95 -0.88 3.85
CA ARG A 111 13.12 -0.53 5.28
C ARG A 111 11.97 0.32 5.80
N SER A 112 11.55 1.32 5.02
CA SER A 112 10.46 2.25 5.36
C SER A 112 9.12 1.54 5.52
N THR A 113 8.72 0.70 4.56
CA THR A 113 7.47 -0.07 4.62
C THR A 113 7.44 -1.02 5.82
N LYS A 114 8.57 -1.70 6.12
CA LYS A 114 8.69 -2.55 7.30
C LYS A 114 8.62 -1.74 8.60
N ALA A 115 9.32 -0.61 8.69
CA ALA A 115 9.26 0.25 9.87
C ALA A 115 7.84 0.79 10.10
N ALA A 116 7.16 1.21 9.02
CA ALA A 116 5.78 1.66 9.04
C ALA A 116 4.84 0.58 9.55
N SER A 117 4.95 -0.65 9.03
CA SER A 117 4.16 -1.80 9.44
C SER A 117 4.37 -2.16 10.92
N ALA A 118 5.63 -2.17 11.38
CA ALA A 118 5.95 -2.44 12.78
C ALA A 118 5.39 -1.35 13.72
N SER A 119 5.40 -0.09 13.28
CA SER A 119 4.83 1.03 14.02
C SER A 119 3.29 0.95 14.07
N MET A 120 2.64 0.58 12.97
CA MET A 120 1.19 0.40 12.89
C MET A 120 0.65 -0.73 13.77
N ALA A 121 1.47 -1.74 14.09
CA ALA A 121 1.08 -2.82 15.01
C ALA A 121 0.80 -2.35 16.46
N LYS A 122 1.17 -1.12 16.83
CA LYS A 122 0.87 -0.56 18.16
C LYS A 122 -0.62 -0.27 18.31
N GLN A 123 -1.19 -0.45 19.51
CA GLN A 123 -2.64 -0.22 19.74
C GLN A 123 -3.10 1.23 19.51
N THR A 124 -2.21 2.20 19.71
CA THR A 124 -2.51 3.64 19.58
C THR A 124 -2.21 4.21 18.19
N ALA A 125 -1.77 3.37 17.24
CA ALA A 125 -1.33 3.86 15.94
C ALA A 125 -2.53 4.30 15.09
N ASN A 126 -2.40 5.44 14.40
CA ASN A 126 -3.38 6.00 13.48
C ASN A 126 -2.74 6.13 12.10
N TRP A 127 -3.49 5.82 11.03
CA TRP A 127 -3.00 5.81 9.66
C TRP A 127 -2.39 7.16 9.21
N ALA A 128 -2.94 8.28 9.68
CA ALA A 128 -2.48 9.64 9.39
C ALA A 128 -1.40 10.13 10.37
N ALA A 129 -1.03 9.33 11.39
CA ALA A 129 -0.04 9.68 12.39
C ALA A 129 1.06 8.60 12.56
N ASN A 130 1.43 7.90 11.48
CA ASN A 130 2.46 6.86 11.53
C ASN A 130 3.91 7.40 11.52
N PHE A 131 4.26 8.27 12.45
CA PHE A 131 5.56 8.95 12.48
C PHE A 131 6.68 8.10 13.10
N TYR A 132 7.03 6.98 12.46
CA TYR A 132 8.16 6.15 12.88
C TYR A 132 9.51 6.85 12.65
N SER A 133 10.57 6.34 13.27
CA SER A 133 11.91 6.95 13.15
C SER A 133 12.39 6.99 11.69
N GLY A 134 12.70 8.19 11.17
CA GLY A 134 13.14 8.40 9.78
C GLY A 134 12.01 8.37 8.75
N TRP A 135 10.76 8.46 9.19
CA TRP A 135 9.59 8.50 8.32
C TRP A 135 9.64 9.64 7.29
N GLU A 136 10.10 10.82 7.69
CA GLU A 136 10.28 12.00 6.81
C GLU A 136 11.32 11.78 5.71
N LYS A 137 12.24 10.82 5.91
CA LYS A 137 13.29 10.42 4.94
C LYS A 137 12.87 9.24 4.08
N SER A 138 11.65 8.74 4.25
CA SER A 138 11.17 7.54 3.57
C SER A 138 10.68 7.88 2.16
N GLY A 139 11.64 8.01 1.23
CA GLY A 139 11.44 8.35 -0.19
C GLY A 139 11.44 7.18 -1.16
N GLY A 140 11.24 5.95 -0.67
CA GLY A 140 11.21 4.74 -1.49
C GLY A 140 9.95 4.61 -2.36
N ASN A 141 10.00 3.72 -3.34
CA ASN A 141 8.90 3.36 -4.26
C ASN A 141 7.83 2.45 -3.66
N GLY A 142 8.00 2.02 -2.39
CA GLY A 142 7.09 1.11 -1.71
C GLY A 142 5.63 1.58 -1.70
N ALA A 143 5.39 2.90 -1.73
CA ALA A 143 4.07 3.47 -1.95
C ALA A 143 3.57 3.22 -3.38
N ALA A 144 4.33 3.67 -4.40
CA ALA A 144 3.94 3.61 -5.80
C ALA A 144 3.64 2.19 -6.32
N MET A 145 4.40 1.19 -5.87
CA MET A 145 4.29 -0.19 -6.38
C MET A 145 2.93 -0.86 -6.11
N ARG A 146 2.14 -0.35 -5.16
CA ARG A 146 0.90 -0.96 -4.63
C ARG A 146 -0.38 -0.14 -4.83
N ILE A 147 -0.33 1.01 -5.51
CA ILE A 147 -1.49 1.92 -5.62
C ILE A 147 -2.47 1.58 -6.74
N GLN A 148 -2.11 0.66 -7.64
CA GLN A 148 -2.89 0.37 -8.85
C GLN A 148 -4.37 0.03 -8.58
N PRO A 149 -4.73 -0.68 -7.48
CA PRO A 149 -6.12 -0.97 -7.16
C PRO A 149 -7.03 0.25 -7.04
N HIS A 150 -6.52 1.41 -6.62
CA HIS A 150 -7.29 2.65 -6.55
C HIS A 150 -7.72 3.13 -7.94
N VAL A 151 -6.85 2.95 -8.94
CA VAL A 151 -7.16 3.26 -10.34
C VAL A 151 -8.17 2.25 -10.89
N TYR A 152 -7.98 0.96 -10.59
CA TYR A 152 -8.86 -0.11 -11.06
C TYR A 152 -10.30 0.04 -10.57
N ALA A 153 -10.48 0.41 -9.30
CA ALA A 153 -11.78 0.63 -8.67
C ALA A 153 -12.39 2.01 -8.92
N SER A 154 -11.68 2.92 -9.59
CA SER A 154 -12.15 4.28 -9.81
C SER A 154 -13.36 4.32 -10.76
N PRO A 155 -14.50 4.90 -10.33
CA PRO A 155 -15.71 4.97 -11.16
C PRO A 155 -15.62 6.00 -12.29
N ASP A 156 -14.77 7.02 -12.12
CA ASP A 156 -14.50 8.03 -13.12
C ASP A 156 -13.01 8.37 -13.17
N LEU A 157 -12.36 7.84 -14.21
CA LEU A 157 -10.94 8.09 -14.48
C LEU A 157 -10.65 9.52 -14.94
N GLN A 158 -11.63 10.24 -15.51
CA GLN A 158 -11.40 11.61 -15.99
C GLN A 158 -11.31 12.60 -14.83
N SER A 159 -12.00 12.34 -13.72
CA SER A 159 -11.96 13.19 -12.52
C SER A 159 -10.67 13.11 -11.72
N TYR A 160 -9.88 12.03 -11.87
CA TYR A 160 -8.76 11.70 -10.97
C TYR A 160 -9.13 11.61 -9.47
N GLY A 161 -10.41 11.47 -9.10
CA GLY A 161 -10.84 11.43 -7.69
C GLY A 161 -10.21 10.29 -6.85
N HIS A 162 -9.72 9.23 -7.49
CA HIS A 162 -9.00 8.15 -6.82
C HIS A 162 -7.63 8.57 -6.27
N ILE A 163 -7.09 9.72 -6.67
CA ILE A 163 -5.79 10.21 -6.17
C ILE A 163 -5.84 10.54 -4.67
N ASP A 164 -7.00 10.91 -4.14
CA ASP A 164 -7.23 11.05 -2.70
C ASP A 164 -6.83 9.78 -1.94
N ASP A 165 -7.28 8.62 -2.41
CA ASP A 165 -7.01 7.33 -1.77
C ASP A 165 -5.57 6.85 -2.04
N VAL A 166 -5.00 7.23 -3.19
CA VAL A 166 -3.55 7.04 -3.47
C VAL A 166 -2.71 7.76 -2.42
N ILE A 167 -3.03 9.03 -2.09
CA ILE A 167 -2.30 9.78 -1.07
C ILE A 167 -2.53 9.17 0.32
N LYS A 168 -3.79 8.92 0.70
CA LYS A 168 -4.11 8.31 2.01
C LYS A 168 -3.38 6.98 2.20
N ASN A 169 -3.35 6.11 1.19
CA ASN A 169 -2.62 4.85 1.23
C ASN A 169 -1.09 5.06 1.34
N SER A 170 -0.55 5.99 0.56
CA SER A 170 0.90 6.22 0.49
C SER A 170 1.46 6.71 1.83
N ILE A 171 0.80 7.68 2.46
CA ILE A 171 1.28 8.30 3.70
C ILE A 171 1.30 7.38 4.91
N VAL A 172 0.52 6.28 4.90
CA VAL A 172 0.55 5.24 5.94
C VAL A 172 1.99 4.74 6.13
N THR A 173 2.78 4.76 5.05
CA THR A 173 4.13 4.20 5.03
C THR A 173 5.23 5.19 4.71
N HIS A 174 4.99 6.25 3.94
CA HIS A 174 6.05 7.12 3.43
C HIS A 174 5.77 8.58 3.79
N GLY A 175 6.78 9.30 4.28
CA GLY A 175 6.69 10.71 4.62
C GLY A 175 7.38 11.64 3.64
N HIS A 176 8.15 11.12 2.68
CA HIS A 176 8.98 11.95 1.82
C HIS A 176 8.25 12.29 0.50
N PRO A 177 8.29 13.55 0.02
CA PRO A 177 7.66 13.97 -1.24
C PRO A 177 7.96 13.06 -2.44
N ASN A 178 9.23 12.66 -2.68
CA ASN A 178 9.59 11.70 -3.74
C ASN A 178 8.73 10.42 -3.79
N ALA A 179 8.41 9.84 -2.63
CA ALA A 179 7.58 8.63 -2.58
C ALA A 179 6.12 8.93 -2.93
N LEU A 180 5.60 10.04 -2.39
CA LEU A 180 4.20 10.45 -2.55
C LEU A 180 3.92 10.92 -3.98
N VAL A 181 4.75 11.82 -4.51
CA VAL A 181 4.66 12.29 -5.90
C VAL A 181 4.89 11.12 -6.86
N GLY A 182 5.83 10.21 -6.59
CA GLY A 182 6.01 8.99 -7.38
C GLY A 182 4.74 8.14 -7.46
N ALA A 183 4.07 7.91 -6.32
CA ALA A 183 2.80 7.18 -6.29
C ALA A 183 1.70 7.87 -7.09
N VAL A 184 1.59 9.20 -6.99
CA VAL A 184 0.64 9.99 -7.77
C VAL A 184 0.95 9.93 -9.27
N LEU A 185 2.21 10.06 -9.68
CA LEU A 185 2.61 9.96 -11.09
C LEU A 185 2.28 8.59 -11.68
N HIS A 186 2.56 7.51 -10.93
CA HIS A 186 2.22 6.16 -11.38
C HIS A 186 0.70 5.96 -11.50
N ALA A 187 -0.08 6.45 -10.53
CA ALA A 187 -1.54 6.40 -10.58
C ALA A 187 -2.08 7.17 -11.78
N ALA A 188 -1.60 8.41 -11.97
CA ALA A 188 -2.01 9.26 -13.07
C ALA A 188 -1.66 8.65 -14.43
N ALA A 189 -0.48 8.03 -14.56
CA ALA A 189 -0.06 7.37 -15.79
C ALA A 189 -0.90 6.12 -16.12
N LEU A 190 -1.20 5.30 -15.13
CA LEU A 190 -2.11 4.16 -15.30
C LEU A 190 -3.53 4.62 -15.64
N THR A 191 -3.99 5.71 -15.04
CA THR A 191 -5.27 6.35 -15.35
C THR A 191 -5.33 6.82 -16.80
N VAL A 192 -4.30 7.51 -17.30
CA VAL A 192 -4.19 7.90 -18.71
C VAL A 192 -4.23 6.66 -19.62
N ALA A 193 -3.42 5.63 -19.31
CA ALA A 193 -3.39 4.40 -20.10
C ALA A 193 -4.75 3.73 -20.22
N MET A 194 -5.49 3.62 -19.12
CA MET A 194 -6.81 3.02 -19.11
C MET A 194 -7.89 3.91 -19.73
N ALA A 195 -7.81 5.23 -19.54
CA ALA A 195 -8.82 6.17 -20.00
C ALA A 195 -8.70 6.48 -21.50
N GLU A 196 -7.47 6.62 -21.99
CA GLU A 196 -7.15 7.03 -23.38
C GLU A 196 -6.74 5.85 -24.26
N GLN A 197 -6.59 4.64 -23.71
CA GLN A 197 -6.09 3.47 -24.43
C GLN A 197 -4.69 3.67 -25.02
N ARG A 198 -3.87 4.48 -24.35
CA ARG A 198 -2.46 4.68 -24.69
C ARG A 198 -1.68 5.11 -23.45
N PRO A 199 -0.48 4.57 -23.19
CA PRO A 199 0.36 5.06 -22.11
C PRO A 199 0.79 6.51 -22.36
N PRO A 200 1.04 7.30 -21.31
CA PRO A 200 1.50 8.68 -21.48
C PRO A 200 2.90 8.73 -22.11
N GLY A 201 3.00 9.31 -23.31
CA GLY A 201 4.26 9.69 -23.96
C GLY A 201 4.62 11.17 -23.71
N PRO A 202 5.71 11.67 -24.32
CA PRO A 202 6.16 13.06 -24.17
C PRO A 202 5.09 14.12 -24.41
N ASP A 203 4.13 13.82 -25.28
CA ASP A 203 2.99 14.68 -25.62
C ASP A 203 1.93 14.76 -24.51
N ASN A 204 1.88 13.78 -23.59
CA ASN A 204 0.93 13.72 -22.48
C ASN A 204 1.60 13.90 -21.10
N TRP A 205 2.93 13.94 -20.99
CA TRP A 205 3.62 14.08 -19.70
C TRP A 205 3.23 15.33 -18.90
N ASN A 206 2.87 16.43 -19.54
CA ASN A 206 2.38 17.61 -18.83
C ASN A 206 1.07 17.33 -18.07
N ARG A 207 0.17 16.52 -18.62
CA ARG A 207 -1.10 16.16 -17.96
C ARG A 207 -0.86 15.44 -16.65
N ILE A 208 0.02 14.43 -16.63
CA ILE A 208 0.33 13.70 -15.38
C ILE A 208 1.08 14.57 -14.36
N ILE A 209 1.87 15.56 -14.82
CA ILE A 209 2.54 16.54 -13.96
C ILE A 209 1.53 17.53 -13.36
N GLU A 210 0.56 17.99 -14.13
CA GLU A 210 -0.54 18.86 -13.66
C GLU A 210 -1.36 18.16 -12.57
N VAL A 211 -1.74 16.90 -12.79
CA VAL A 211 -2.41 16.08 -11.76
C VAL A 211 -1.56 16.01 -10.48
N ALA A 212 -0.26 15.75 -10.59
CA ALA A 212 0.63 15.70 -9.43
C ALA A 212 0.76 17.05 -8.72
N HIS A 213 0.75 18.16 -9.46
CA HIS A 213 0.76 19.51 -8.90
C HIS A 213 -0.52 19.79 -8.10
N GLU A 214 -1.69 19.57 -8.70
CA GLU A 214 -3.01 19.82 -8.09
C GLU A 214 -3.28 18.92 -6.88
N SER A 215 -2.70 17.72 -6.87
CA SER A 215 -2.85 16.75 -5.78
C SER A 215 -2.37 17.26 -4.41
N PHE A 216 -1.60 18.34 -4.35
CA PHE A 216 -1.27 18.99 -3.08
C PHE A 216 -2.52 19.41 -2.28
N GLU A 217 -3.61 19.78 -2.97
CA GLU A 217 -4.83 20.27 -2.33
C GLU A 217 -5.49 19.23 -1.41
N ILE A 218 -5.18 17.94 -1.57
CA ILE A 218 -5.64 16.88 -0.67
C ILE A 218 -5.11 17.10 0.76
N PHE A 219 -3.90 17.65 0.90
CA PHE A 219 -3.34 18.01 2.22
C PHE A 219 -4.01 19.23 2.85
N ASN A 220 -4.78 20.02 2.08
CA ASN A 220 -5.61 21.12 2.61
C ASN A 220 -7.01 20.65 3.01
N HIS A 221 -7.63 19.77 2.21
CA HIS A 221 -9.04 19.41 2.36
C HIS A 221 -9.26 18.17 3.24
N CYS A 222 -8.32 17.23 3.30
CA CYS A 222 -8.42 16.10 4.21
C CYS A 222 -8.10 16.55 5.64
N ALA A 223 -9.09 16.44 6.53
CA ALA A 223 -9.02 16.98 7.89
C ALA A 223 -7.81 16.44 8.67
N GLU A 224 -7.57 15.12 8.58
CA GLU A 224 -6.47 14.45 9.26
C GLU A 224 -5.11 14.95 8.74
N LEU A 225 -5.00 15.22 7.44
CA LEU A 225 -3.74 15.67 6.84
C LEU A 225 -3.44 17.13 7.16
N ALA A 226 -4.47 17.98 7.04
CA ALA A 226 -4.38 19.41 7.29
C ALA A 226 -4.11 19.72 8.77
N ALA A 227 -4.73 18.95 9.67
CA ALA A 227 -4.64 19.16 11.11
C ALA A 227 -3.39 18.52 11.74
N TYR A 228 -3.00 17.32 11.31
CA TYR A 228 -1.97 16.54 11.99
C TYR A 228 -0.75 16.26 11.10
N TRP A 229 -0.97 15.61 9.97
CA TRP A 229 0.12 15.08 9.16
C TRP A 229 1.09 16.17 8.67
N ARG A 230 0.55 17.20 8.01
CA ARG A 230 1.36 18.28 7.43
C ARG A 230 2.03 19.12 8.51
N PRO A 231 1.33 19.65 9.53
CA PRO A 231 1.99 20.39 10.60
C PRO A 231 3.10 19.60 11.29
N ARG A 232 2.92 18.28 11.47
CA ARG A 232 3.96 17.42 12.04
C ARG A 232 5.16 17.30 11.10
N TRP A 233 4.94 17.07 9.81
CA TRP A 233 6.00 16.99 8.83
C TRP A 233 6.84 18.28 8.81
N GLU A 234 6.17 19.44 8.79
CA GLU A 234 6.83 20.75 8.76
C GLU A 234 7.60 21.04 10.06
N SER A 235 7.06 20.63 11.20
CA SER A 235 7.73 20.74 12.50
C SER A 235 8.99 19.88 12.57
N VAL A 236 8.95 18.64 12.05
CA VAL A 236 10.09 17.71 12.08
C VAL A 236 11.19 18.12 11.10
N THR A 237 10.83 18.57 9.91
CA THR A 237 11.81 18.91 8.86
C THR A 237 12.29 20.35 8.92
N GLY A 238 11.55 21.24 9.57
CA GLY A 238 11.77 22.68 9.54
C GLY A 238 11.51 23.30 8.16
N ARG A 239 10.85 22.58 7.25
CA ARG A 239 10.54 23.01 5.89
C ARG A 239 9.04 23.10 5.69
N ARG A 240 8.63 23.90 4.71
CA ARG A 240 7.25 23.99 4.25
C ARG A 240 6.93 22.84 3.31
N PHE A 241 5.90 22.06 3.62
CA PHE A 241 5.59 20.84 2.86
C PHE A 241 5.08 21.18 1.45
N ASP A 242 4.31 22.26 1.31
CA ASP A 242 3.84 22.74 0.02
C ASP A 242 5.01 23.07 -0.92
N ILE A 243 6.03 23.76 -0.42
CA ILE A 243 7.22 24.10 -1.22
C ILE A 243 7.95 22.82 -1.65
N GLU A 244 8.14 21.86 -0.75
CA GLU A 244 8.89 20.63 -1.04
C GLU A 244 8.10 19.69 -1.97
N TRP A 245 6.77 19.68 -1.89
CA TRP A 245 5.91 19.00 -2.86
C TRP A 245 6.09 19.56 -4.27
N HIS A 246 5.89 20.88 -4.45
CA HIS A 246 5.98 21.52 -5.77
C HIS A 246 7.39 21.41 -6.35
N ASN A 247 8.45 21.57 -5.53
CA ASN A 247 9.82 21.34 -5.96
C ASN A 247 10.05 19.91 -6.48
N THR A 248 9.39 18.92 -5.86
CA THR A 248 9.46 17.51 -6.28
C THR A 248 8.73 17.28 -7.59
N VAL A 249 7.56 17.91 -7.78
CA VAL A 249 6.80 17.87 -9.05
C VAL A 249 7.60 18.53 -10.18
N ASP A 250 8.21 19.69 -9.94
CA ASP A 250 9.09 20.36 -10.90
C ASP A 250 10.32 19.52 -11.25
N HIS A 251 10.85 18.80 -10.26
CA HIS A 251 11.95 17.86 -10.49
C HIS A 251 11.50 16.67 -11.36
N ALA A 252 10.33 16.10 -11.10
CA ALA A 252 9.78 15.05 -11.95
C ALA A 252 9.59 15.51 -13.40
N LYS A 253 9.09 16.74 -13.58
CA LYS A 253 8.94 17.35 -14.91
C LYS A 253 10.28 17.41 -15.64
N ARG A 254 11.34 17.91 -14.99
CA ARG A 254 12.70 17.95 -15.58
C ARG A 254 13.20 16.56 -15.96
N LEU A 255 13.12 15.59 -15.06
CA LEU A 255 13.58 14.23 -15.29
C LEU A 255 12.85 13.53 -16.45
N LEU A 256 11.54 13.76 -16.60
CA LEU A 256 10.77 13.28 -17.75
C LEU A 256 11.34 13.88 -19.05
N TYR A 257 11.51 15.21 -19.13
CA TYR A 257 12.06 15.86 -20.32
C TYR A 257 13.50 15.45 -20.64
N GLU A 258 14.34 15.24 -19.62
CA GLU A 258 15.70 14.70 -19.80
C GLU A 258 15.69 13.25 -20.30
N SER A 259 14.57 12.54 -20.16
CA SER A 259 14.39 11.15 -20.62
C SER A 259 13.88 11.04 -22.06
N VAL A 260 13.64 12.14 -22.78
CA VAL A 260 13.11 12.11 -24.17
C VAL A 260 14.03 11.33 -25.12
N ASP A 261 15.34 11.54 -25.07
CA ASP A 261 16.27 10.82 -25.94
C ASP A 261 16.25 9.30 -25.67
N ALA A 262 16.14 8.91 -24.40
CA ALA A 262 16.01 7.51 -24.00
C ALA A 262 14.67 6.93 -24.44
N TYR A 263 13.58 7.70 -24.34
CA TYR A 263 12.25 7.35 -24.85
C TYR A 263 12.30 7.09 -26.36
N ASP A 264 12.85 8.01 -27.14
CA ASP A 264 12.91 7.92 -28.61
C ASP A 264 13.78 6.73 -29.05
N ALA A 265 14.92 6.50 -28.38
CA ALA A 265 15.78 5.35 -28.63
C ALA A 265 15.08 4.02 -28.29
N LEU A 266 14.34 3.95 -27.19
CA LEU A 266 13.54 2.78 -26.82
C LEU A 266 12.43 2.53 -27.84
N HIS A 267 11.71 3.58 -28.23
CA HIS A 267 10.62 3.48 -29.20
C HIS A 267 11.12 3.02 -30.59
N ALA A 268 12.27 3.54 -31.01
CA ALA A 268 12.92 3.15 -32.27
C ALA A 268 13.44 1.71 -32.25
N SER A 269 13.76 1.16 -31.08
CA SER A 269 14.31 -0.21 -30.95
C SER A 269 13.34 -1.31 -31.38
N ARG A 270 12.02 -1.06 -31.35
CA ARG A 270 10.97 -2.04 -31.66
C ARG A 270 11.25 -3.37 -30.91
N ASN A 271 11.43 -4.46 -31.65
CA ASN A 271 11.70 -5.79 -31.12
C ASN A 271 13.21 -6.14 -31.01
N ASP A 272 14.12 -5.21 -31.33
CA ASP A 272 15.56 -5.44 -31.19
C ASP A 272 16.00 -5.32 -29.73
N ARG A 273 16.26 -6.46 -29.10
CA ARG A 273 16.65 -6.54 -27.68
C ARG A 273 17.98 -5.85 -27.38
N VAL A 274 18.92 -5.83 -28.33
CA VAL A 274 20.24 -5.22 -28.11
C VAL A 274 20.11 -3.70 -28.13
N MET A 275 19.38 -3.17 -29.11
CA MET A 275 19.09 -1.73 -29.15
C MET A 275 18.24 -1.29 -27.96
N ALA A 276 17.21 -2.05 -27.61
CA ALA A 276 16.36 -1.76 -26.46
C ALA A 276 17.15 -1.77 -25.14
N GLY A 277 18.09 -2.70 -24.97
CA GLY A 277 18.98 -2.74 -23.81
C GLY A 277 19.91 -1.53 -23.74
N ALA A 278 20.50 -1.11 -24.87
CA ALA A 278 21.34 0.08 -24.93
C ALA A 278 20.54 1.36 -24.63
N ALA A 279 19.33 1.48 -25.17
CA ALA A 279 18.42 2.60 -24.92
C ALA A 279 17.96 2.64 -23.45
N TYR A 280 17.66 1.48 -22.85
CA TYR A 280 17.35 1.40 -21.43
C TYR A 280 18.52 1.83 -20.54
N GLU A 281 19.77 1.52 -20.93
CA GLU A 281 20.96 2.00 -20.22
C GLU A 281 21.13 3.54 -20.31
N LEU A 282 20.60 4.19 -21.34
CA LEU A 282 20.51 5.66 -21.37
C LEU A 282 19.55 6.16 -20.29
N LEU A 283 18.37 5.54 -20.18
CA LEU A 283 17.38 5.88 -19.14
C LEU A 283 17.94 5.66 -17.73
N VAL A 284 18.65 4.56 -17.50
CA VAL A 284 19.32 4.26 -16.22
C VAL A 284 20.29 5.38 -15.83
N ARG A 285 21.08 5.88 -16.79
CA ARG A 285 22.04 6.96 -16.56
C ARG A 285 21.35 8.30 -16.28
N VAL A 286 20.37 8.69 -17.10
CA VAL A 286 19.62 9.94 -16.93
C VAL A 286 18.98 10.01 -15.55
N LEU A 287 18.32 8.92 -15.14
CA LEU A 287 17.59 8.86 -13.87
C LEU A 287 18.44 8.38 -12.68
N SER A 288 19.72 8.06 -12.90
CA SER A 288 20.63 7.51 -11.89
C SER A 288 20.03 6.31 -11.13
N LEU A 289 19.41 5.37 -11.86
CA LEU A 289 18.65 4.25 -11.27
C LEU A 289 19.52 3.23 -10.52
N ASP A 290 20.83 3.26 -10.74
CA ASP A 290 21.82 2.37 -10.13
C ASP A 290 22.72 3.06 -9.10
N ASP A 291 22.41 4.31 -8.72
CA ASP A 291 23.08 4.96 -7.58
C ASP A 291 22.64 4.28 -6.28
N ALA A 292 23.59 3.64 -5.59
CA ALA A 292 23.36 2.91 -4.34
C ALA A 292 22.72 3.76 -3.21
N ARG A 293 22.77 5.10 -3.29
CA ARG A 293 22.15 6.02 -2.33
C ARG A 293 20.66 6.25 -2.60
N THR A 294 20.23 6.08 -3.84
CA THR A 294 18.89 6.43 -4.32
C THR A 294 18.19 5.32 -5.09
N VAL A 295 18.80 4.13 -5.21
CA VAL A 295 18.14 2.95 -5.76
C VAL A 295 16.82 2.67 -5.03
N GLY A 296 15.76 2.44 -5.80
CA GLY A 296 14.40 2.31 -5.28
C GLY A 296 13.74 3.61 -4.83
N ASN A 297 14.26 4.78 -5.23
CA ASN A 297 13.58 6.06 -5.01
C ASN A 297 12.24 6.09 -5.76
N GLY A 298 11.18 6.52 -5.06
CA GLY A 298 9.82 6.52 -5.59
C GLY A 298 9.63 7.39 -6.83
N LEU A 299 10.32 8.52 -6.92
CA LEU A 299 10.19 9.46 -8.03
C LEU A 299 10.81 8.88 -9.30
N THR A 300 12.08 8.51 -9.25
CA THR A 300 12.82 8.02 -10.44
C THR A 300 12.34 6.65 -10.89
N THR A 301 11.91 5.78 -9.97
CA THR A 301 11.28 4.49 -10.31
C THR A 301 9.99 4.68 -11.09
N SER A 302 9.13 5.62 -10.65
CA SER A 302 7.87 5.92 -11.33
C SER A 302 8.11 6.51 -12.72
N ILE A 303 9.06 7.44 -12.85
CA ILE A 303 9.42 8.05 -14.13
C ILE A 303 10.01 7.01 -15.08
N ALA A 304 10.88 6.12 -14.60
CA ALA A 304 11.42 5.04 -15.42
C ALA A 304 10.32 4.12 -15.97
N ALA A 305 9.33 3.78 -15.12
CA ALA A 305 8.19 2.95 -15.53
C ALA A 305 7.30 3.67 -16.56
N ILE A 306 7.04 4.96 -16.38
CA ILE A 306 6.27 5.79 -17.33
C ILE A 306 6.97 5.85 -18.69
N VAL A 307 8.28 6.14 -18.71
CA VAL A 307 9.05 6.25 -19.96
C VAL A 307 9.10 4.91 -20.68
N LEU A 308 9.37 3.81 -19.97
CA LEU A 308 9.34 2.46 -20.54
C LEU A 308 7.98 2.11 -21.14
N ALA A 309 6.89 2.37 -20.41
CA ALA A 309 5.54 2.06 -20.86
C ALA A 309 5.14 2.88 -22.09
N GLY A 310 5.46 4.17 -22.10
CA GLY A 310 5.21 5.05 -23.26
C GLY A 310 6.01 4.65 -24.50
N ALA A 311 7.27 4.27 -24.33
CA ALA A 311 8.13 3.89 -25.45
C ALA A 311 7.80 2.51 -26.04
N LEU A 312 7.30 1.59 -25.20
CA LEU A 312 6.99 0.20 -25.56
C LEU A 312 5.52 -0.18 -25.27
N PRO A 313 4.53 0.53 -25.87
CA PRO A 313 3.12 0.43 -25.49
C PRO A 313 2.46 -0.92 -25.80
N ASP A 314 3.07 -1.75 -26.65
CA ASP A 314 2.52 -3.06 -27.05
C ASP A 314 3.32 -4.25 -26.50
N HIS A 315 4.33 -3.99 -25.65
CA HIS A 315 5.33 -5.00 -25.28
C HIS A 315 5.54 -5.12 -23.75
N PRO A 316 4.53 -5.55 -22.97
CA PRO A 316 4.64 -5.60 -21.50
C PRO A 316 5.70 -6.60 -21.03
N ALA A 317 5.90 -7.70 -21.76
CA ALA A 317 6.98 -8.64 -21.47
C ALA A 317 8.36 -8.01 -21.70
N GLN A 318 8.52 -7.22 -22.76
CA GLN A 318 9.80 -6.59 -23.09
C GLN A 318 10.15 -5.51 -22.07
N SER A 319 9.19 -4.66 -21.67
CA SER A 319 9.41 -3.65 -20.64
C SER A 319 9.87 -4.29 -19.32
N ALA A 320 9.22 -5.39 -18.91
CA ALA A 320 9.63 -6.13 -17.72
C ALA A 320 11.00 -6.81 -17.87
N GLN A 321 11.28 -7.41 -19.02
CA GLN A 321 12.57 -8.08 -19.30
C GLN A 321 13.74 -7.10 -19.31
N LEU A 322 13.57 -5.90 -19.85
CA LEU A 322 14.62 -4.87 -19.86
C LEU A 322 14.99 -4.45 -18.44
N SER A 323 13.98 -4.15 -17.60
CA SER A 323 14.18 -3.83 -16.19
C SER A 323 14.81 -4.98 -15.44
N ALA A 324 14.29 -6.21 -15.59
CA ALA A 324 14.80 -7.41 -14.93
C ALA A 324 16.24 -7.77 -15.35
N ALA A 325 16.65 -7.45 -16.57
CA ALA A 325 18.00 -7.74 -17.05
C ALA A 325 19.08 -6.82 -16.45
N ARG A 326 18.71 -5.62 -15.98
CA ARG A 326 19.68 -4.62 -15.51
C ARG A 326 19.87 -4.65 -14.00
N LEU A 327 20.79 -5.52 -13.55
CA LEU A 327 21.19 -5.62 -12.14
C LEU A 327 21.56 -4.26 -11.52
N ASN A 328 21.47 -4.17 -10.19
CA ASN A 328 21.77 -2.98 -9.38
C ASN A 328 20.75 -1.82 -9.49
N THR A 329 19.70 -1.96 -10.29
CA THR A 329 18.51 -1.12 -10.20
C THR A 329 17.43 -1.83 -9.38
N ASP A 330 16.32 -1.13 -9.15
CA ASP A 330 15.11 -1.70 -8.55
C ASP A 330 14.30 -2.45 -9.61
N THR A 331 14.74 -3.68 -9.90
CA THR A 331 14.36 -4.40 -11.13
C THR A 331 12.90 -4.84 -11.15
N ASP A 332 12.36 -5.35 -10.03
CA ASP A 332 10.97 -5.76 -9.88
C ASP A 332 10.03 -4.56 -9.84
N THR A 333 10.35 -3.51 -9.09
CA THR A 333 9.42 -2.38 -8.94
C THR A 333 9.26 -1.60 -10.25
N ILE A 334 10.36 -1.35 -10.99
CA ILE A 334 10.26 -0.71 -12.31
C ILE A 334 9.46 -1.61 -13.27
N ALA A 335 9.75 -2.92 -13.27
CA ALA A 335 9.08 -3.88 -14.14
C ALA A 335 7.57 -3.96 -13.85
N THR A 336 7.17 -4.08 -12.59
CA THR A 336 5.76 -4.19 -12.18
C THR A 336 4.96 -2.96 -12.56
N MET A 337 5.53 -1.77 -12.39
CA MET A 337 4.87 -0.52 -12.69
C MET A 337 4.73 -0.29 -14.20
N ALA A 338 5.79 -0.53 -14.97
CA ALA A 338 5.74 -0.41 -16.42
C ALA A 338 4.75 -1.42 -17.02
N ALA A 339 4.82 -2.68 -16.58
CA ALA A 339 3.93 -3.73 -17.05
C ALA A 339 2.47 -3.52 -16.62
N ALA A 340 2.19 -2.84 -15.49
CA ALA A 340 0.83 -2.45 -15.12
C ALA A 340 0.23 -1.47 -16.16
N ILE A 341 1.01 -0.46 -16.56
CA ILE A 341 0.56 0.58 -17.51
C ILE A 341 0.35 -0.03 -18.89
N VAL A 342 1.34 -0.75 -19.42
CA VAL A 342 1.24 -1.44 -20.72
C VAL A 342 0.15 -2.53 -20.68
N GLY A 343 0.12 -3.29 -19.58
CA GLY A 343 -0.87 -4.30 -19.23
C GLY A 343 -2.32 -3.82 -19.27
N ALA A 344 -2.55 -2.52 -19.12
CA ALA A 344 -3.90 -1.96 -19.12
C ALA A 344 -4.50 -1.81 -20.52
N LEU A 345 -3.71 -1.89 -21.59
CA LEU A 345 -4.17 -1.73 -22.97
C LEU A 345 -4.77 -3.02 -23.57
N SER A 346 -5.08 -4.01 -22.73
CA SER A 346 -5.46 -5.40 -23.11
C SER A 346 -4.39 -6.23 -23.84
N PRO A 347 -3.11 -6.21 -23.44
CA PRO A 347 -2.10 -7.08 -24.02
C PRO A 347 -2.33 -8.57 -23.69
N ALA A 348 -1.69 -9.40 -24.50
CA ALA A 348 -1.86 -10.84 -24.64
C ALA A 348 -1.82 -11.67 -23.34
N LYS A 349 -2.20 -12.95 -23.48
CA LYS A 349 -2.02 -14.00 -22.47
C LYS A 349 -0.57 -14.01 -21.96
N LEU A 350 -0.40 -14.13 -20.64
CA LEU A 350 0.91 -14.24 -20.00
C LEU A 350 1.76 -15.35 -20.66
N PRO A 351 3.07 -15.13 -20.85
CA PRO A 351 3.94 -16.08 -21.56
C PRO A 351 4.29 -17.30 -20.71
N SER A 352 4.13 -17.23 -19.39
CA SER A 352 4.46 -18.30 -18.45
C SER A 352 3.54 -18.28 -17.22
N PRO A 353 3.57 -19.32 -16.36
CA PRO A 353 2.74 -19.38 -15.16
C PRO A 353 3.03 -18.25 -14.15
N LEU A 354 1.97 -17.86 -13.44
CA LEU A 354 1.98 -16.89 -12.35
C LEU A 354 1.34 -17.53 -11.11
N LEU A 355 1.96 -17.38 -9.93
CA LEU A 355 1.38 -17.85 -8.68
C LEU A 355 0.09 -17.07 -8.39
N ASP A 356 -0.93 -17.75 -7.87
CA ASP A 356 -2.21 -17.15 -7.48
C ASP A 356 -2.99 -16.44 -8.61
N ILE A 357 -2.75 -16.80 -9.88
CA ILE A 357 -3.39 -16.21 -11.07
C ILE A 357 -4.92 -16.13 -10.96
N GLY A 358 -5.57 -17.15 -10.38
CA GLY A 358 -7.01 -17.19 -10.19
C GLY A 358 -7.51 -16.17 -9.16
N HIS A 359 -6.78 -16.00 -8.04
CA HIS A 359 -7.10 -15.00 -7.03
C HIS A 359 -6.88 -13.58 -7.58
N ILE A 360 -5.74 -13.32 -8.23
CA ILE A 360 -5.43 -12.02 -8.85
C ILE A 360 -6.51 -11.64 -9.87
N THR A 361 -6.95 -12.60 -10.70
CA THR A 361 -8.02 -12.39 -11.68
C THR A 361 -9.36 -12.08 -11.01
N THR A 362 -9.69 -12.78 -9.92
CA THR A 362 -10.93 -12.56 -9.17
C THR A 362 -10.95 -11.18 -8.54
N GLU A 363 -9.87 -10.77 -7.89
CA GLU A 363 -9.74 -9.44 -7.29
C GLU A 363 -9.77 -8.33 -8.35
N ALA A 364 -9.10 -8.52 -9.48
CA ALA A 364 -9.15 -7.58 -10.60
C ALA A 364 -10.58 -7.38 -11.12
N ARG A 365 -11.35 -8.46 -11.29
CA ARG A 365 -12.77 -8.36 -11.70
C ARG A 365 -13.62 -7.71 -10.61
N ARG A 366 -13.36 -7.98 -9.34
CA ARG A 366 -14.06 -7.34 -8.21
C ARG A 366 -13.82 -5.83 -8.19
N LEU A 367 -12.58 -5.37 -8.37
CA LEU A 367 -12.26 -3.94 -8.46
C LEU A 367 -12.92 -3.31 -9.69
N ALA A 368 -12.94 -4.00 -10.83
CA ALA A 368 -13.69 -3.53 -12.00
C ALA A 368 -15.20 -3.41 -11.71
N ALA A 369 -15.82 -4.38 -11.03
CA ALA A 369 -17.21 -4.30 -10.60
C ALA A 369 -17.49 -3.08 -9.71
N ILE A 370 -16.60 -2.81 -8.74
CA ILE A 370 -16.68 -1.60 -7.90
C ILE A 370 -16.65 -0.33 -8.74
N SER A 371 -15.82 -0.26 -9.80
CA SER A 371 -15.78 0.91 -10.69
C SER A 371 -17.10 1.16 -11.44
N PHE A 372 -17.97 0.16 -11.59
CA PHE A 372 -19.31 0.33 -12.18
C PHE A 372 -20.40 0.53 -11.13
N GLY A 373 -20.04 0.69 -9.86
CA GLY A 373 -20.98 0.84 -8.75
C GLY A 373 -21.71 -0.45 -8.38
N GLU A 374 -21.19 -1.61 -8.80
CA GLU A 374 -21.75 -2.89 -8.38
C GLU A 374 -21.43 -3.15 -6.90
N GLU A 375 -22.43 -3.64 -6.17
CA GLU A 375 -22.25 -4.06 -4.78
C GLU A 375 -21.45 -5.36 -4.75
N THR A 376 -20.26 -5.31 -4.15
CA THR A 376 -19.38 -6.47 -3.99
C THR A 376 -19.18 -6.76 -2.51
N ALA A 377 -19.04 -8.04 -2.15
CA ALA A 377 -18.74 -8.41 -0.79
C ALA A 377 -17.40 -7.81 -0.36
N ALA A 378 -17.41 -7.02 0.72
CA ALA A 378 -16.19 -6.52 1.34
C ALA A 378 -15.39 -7.66 1.96
N PHE A 379 -14.06 -7.50 2.04
CA PHE A 379 -13.24 -8.45 2.78
C PHE A 379 -13.61 -8.41 4.27
N PRO A 380 -13.85 -9.57 4.92
CA PRO A 380 -14.34 -9.61 6.28
C PRO A 380 -13.20 -9.40 7.30
N TYR A 381 -12.82 -8.15 7.52
CA TYR A 381 -11.82 -7.78 8.53
C TYR A 381 -12.36 -7.96 9.96
N PRO A 382 -11.48 -8.24 10.94
CA PRO A 382 -11.87 -8.33 12.35
C PRO A 382 -12.34 -6.97 12.88
N ASP A 383 -13.19 -7.01 13.92
CA ASP A 383 -13.58 -5.83 14.67
C ASP A 383 -12.35 -5.15 15.29
N LEU A 384 -12.01 -3.94 14.81
CA LEU A 384 -10.83 -3.19 15.24
C LEU A 384 -10.81 -2.87 16.74
N LEU A 385 -11.96 -2.92 17.43
CA LEU A 385 -12.04 -2.74 18.88
C LEU A 385 -11.56 -3.97 19.67
N LYS A 386 -11.67 -5.16 19.08
CA LYS A 386 -11.28 -6.44 19.70
C LYS A 386 -9.99 -7.00 19.11
N TRP A 387 -9.64 -6.57 17.90
CA TRP A 387 -8.45 -6.95 17.16
C TRP A 387 -7.18 -6.46 17.85
N THR A 388 -6.17 -7.33 17.92
CA THR A 388 -4.80 -6.95 18.29
C THR A 388 -3.82 -7.43 17.24
N ALA A 389 -3.03 -6.51 16.67
CA ALA A 389 -2.03 -6.87 15.68
C ALA A 389 -0.97 -7.84 16.25
N PRO A 390 -0.50 -8.83 15.47
CA PRO A 390 0.55 -9.75 15.91
C PRO A 390 1.86 -9.01 16.16
N LYS A 391 2.51 -9.30 17.28
CA LYS A 391 3.79 -8.65 17.68
C LYS A 391 5.00 -9.16 16.91
N SER A 392 4.91 -10.37 16.37
CA SER A 392 5.96 -10.99 15.57
C SER A 392 5.36 -11.91 14.51
N ALA A 393 6.15 -12.27 13.49
CA ALA A 393 5.73 -13.23 12.47
C ALA A 393 5.29 -14.59 13.07
N LEU A 394 5.87 -15.01 14.20
CA LEU A 394 5.49 -16.26 14.88
C LEU A 394 4.12 -16.22 15.57
N ASP A 395 3.62 -15.02 15.83
CA ASP A 395 2.34 -14.80 16.53
C ASP A 395 1.21 -14.55 15.53
N SER A 396 1.52 -14.53 14.23
CA SER A 396 0.55 -14.33 13.15
C SER A 396 -0.22 -15.58 12.78
N LEU A 397 0.35 -16.77 13.01
CA LEU A 397 -0.28 -18.05 12.73
C LEU A 397 -0.70 -18.72 14.04
N GLY A 398 -1.96 -19.11 14.13
CA GLY A 398 -2.48 -19.86 15.27
C GLY A 398 -3.63 -20.79 14.87
N VAL A 399 -4.28 -21.39 15.86
CA VAL A 399 -5.48 -22.21 15.68
C VAL A 399 -6.72 -21.36 15.97
N ALA A 400 -7.69 -21.40 15.06
CA ALA A 400 -9.03 -20.83 15.21
C ALA A 400 -10.05 -21.82 14.67
N ASP A 401 -11.04 -22.17 15.49
CA ASP A 401 -12.04 -23.21 15.16
C ASP A 401 -11.41 -24.53 14.69
N SER A 402 -10.44 -25.05 15.46
CA SER A 402 -9.69 -26.28 15.18
C SER A 402 -8.93 -26.31 13.84
N LYS A 403 -8.79 -25.16 13.16
CA LYS A 403 -8.09 -25.01 11.88
C LYS A 403 -6.97 -23.98 12.02
N LEU A 404 -5.95 -24.10 11.17
CA LEU A 404 -4.90 -23.09 11.10
C LEU A 404 -5.46 -21.80 10.49
N ALA A 405 -5.05 -20.67 11.05
CA ALA A 405 -5.47 -19.35 10.61
C ALA A 405 -4.35 -18.33 10.74
N VAL A 406 -4.30 -17.41 9.78
CA VAL A 406 -3.56 -16.16 9.89
C VAL A 406 -4.46 -15.17 10.62
N SER A 407 -3.96 -14.67 11.75
CA SER A 407 -4.58 -13.68 12.60
C SER A 407 -5.18 -12.55 11.76
N GLY A 408 -6.51 -12.37 11.86
CA GLY A 408 -7.24 -11.26 11.24
C GLY A 408 -7.36 -11.28 9.72
N LEU A 409 -6.87 -12.32 9.03
CA LEU A 409 -7.00 -12.46 7.58
C LEU A 409 -7.86 -13.65 7.18
N GLY A 410 -7.44 -14.89 7.49
CA GLY A 410 -8.10 -16.05 6.92
C GLY A 410 -7.55 -17.38 7.41
N TRP A 411 -8.37 -18.43 7.23
CA TRP A 411 -7.92 -19.81 7.44
C TRP A 411 -6.89 -20.19 6.38
N VAL A 412 -5.98 -21.10 6.73
CA VAL A 412 -4.90 -21.55 5.86
C VAL A 412 -4.73 -23.06 5.88
N HIS A 413 -4.26 -23.59 4.75
CA HIS A 413 -3.93 -24.99 4.57
C HIS A 413 -2.47 -25.14 4.16
N PRO A 414 -1.64 -25.83 4.96
CA PRO A 414 -0.23 -26.01 4.67
C PRO A 414 -0.01 -26.98 3.51
N PHE A 415 1.00 -26.73 2.69
CA PHE A 415 1.43 -27.61 1.62
C PHE A 415 2.95 -27.54 1.40
N GLY A 416 3.48 -28.55 0.71
CA GLY A 416 4.92 -28.65 0.43
C GLY A 416 5.78 -28.88 1.67
N ASP A 417 7.09 -28.71 1.49
CA ASP A 417 8.09 -28.99 2.50
C ASP A 417 8.06 -27.99 3.67
N VAL A 418 8.38 -28.47 4.87
CA VAL A 418 8.64 -27.63 6.05
C VAL A 418 10.12 -27.27 6.08
N TYR A 419 10.43 -25.98 6.06
CA TYR A 419 11.79 -25.47 6.13
C TYR A 419 12.14 -25.10 7.58
N VAL A 420 12.92 -25.96 8.23
CA VAL A 420 13.29 -25.80 9.65
C VAL A 420 14.44 -24.80 9.79
N SER A 421 14.32 -23.90 10.77
CA SER A 421 15.39 -22.97 11.15
C SER A 421 15.46 -22.81 12.68
N LYS A 422 16.57 -22.26 13.19
CA LYS A 422 16.72 -21.97 14.63
C LYS A 422 15.64 -21.02 15.18
N LEU A 423 15.04 -20.21 14.31
CA LEU A 423 14.09 -19.17 14.69
C LEU A 423 12.62 -19.61 14.54
N GLY A 424 12.35 -20.83 14.07
CA GLY A 424 11.02 -21.35 13.76
C GLY A 424 10.97 -22.11 12.43
N ASN A 425 9.83 -22.73 12.17
CA ASN A 425 9.56 -23.44 10.93
C ASN A 425 8.95 -22.49 9.92
N TRP A 426 9.22 -22.70 8.64
CA TRP A 426 8.57 -21.99 7.55
C TRP A 426 7.87 -22.99 6.64
N GLN A 427 6.65 -22.67 6.19
CA GLN A 427 5.91 -23.52 5.29
C GLN A 427 4.99 -22.70 4.40
N TRP A 428 4.84 -23.15 3.15
CA TRP A 428 3.88 -22.59 2.22
C TRP A 428 2.46 -22.98 2.63
N MET A 429 1.54 -22.03 2.59
CA MET A 429 0.13 -22.26 2.94
C MET A 429 -0.78 -21.51 1.97
N THR A 430 -1.85 -22.16 1.51
CA THR A 430 -2.91 -21.51 0.74
C THR A 430 -3.96 -20.96 1.71
N THR A 431 -4.36 -19.70 1.54
CA THR A 431 -5.46 -19.12 2.30
C THR A 431 -6.82 -19.57 1.77
N SER A 432 -7.84 -19.55 2.62
CA SER A 432 -9.22 -19.88 2.25
C SER A 432 -9.83 -18.92 1.23
N PHE A 433 -9.22 -17.74 1.03
CA PHE A 433 -9.66 -16.71 0.09
C PHE A 433 -8.78 -16.62 -1.17
N GLY A 434 -7.80 -17.51 -1.33
CA GLY A 434 -7.06 -17.67 -2.59
C GLY A 434 -5.54 -17.60 -2.47
N PRO A 435 -4.93 -16.51 -1.99
CA PRO A 435 -3.48 -16.29 -2.12
C PRO A 435 -2.66 -17.28 -1.30
N THR A 436 -1.45 -17.50 -1.78
CA THR A 436 -0.43 -18.38 -1.22
C THR A 436 0.56 -17.57 -0.40
N LEU A 437 0.80 -17.98 0.85
CA LEU A 437 1.66 -17.30 1.82
C LEU A 437 2.78 -18.22 2.30
N LEU A 438 4.00 -17.70 2.40
CA LEU A 438 5.10 -18.39 3.10
C LEU A 438 5.12 -17.93 4.56
N LEU A 439 4.59 -18.76 5.45
CA LEU A 439 4.37 -18.38 6.85
C LEU A 439 5.38 -19.03 7.77
N LYS A 440 5.79 -18.24 8.77
CA LYS A 440 6.65 -18.71 9.86
C LYS A 440 5.80 -19.18 11.03
N HIS A 441 6.09 -20.35 11.56
CA HIS A 441 5.32 -20.93 12.66
C HIS A 441 6.18 -21.67 13.70
N ARG A 442 5.58 -21.87 14.87
CA ARG A 442 6.14 -22.66 15.97
C ARG A 442 5.91 -24.15 15.68
N VAL A 443 6.71 -25.02 16.33
CA VAL A 443 6.48 -26.47 16.30
C VAL A 443 5.11 -26.80 16.89
N HIS A 444 4.78 -26.17 18.03
CA HIS A 444 3.45 -26.19 18.61
C HIS A 444 2.76 -24.86 18.33
N ILE A 445 1.69 -24.90 17.53
CA ILE A 445 0.94 -23.71 17.11
C ILE A 445 -0.13 -23.43 18.18
N PRO A 446 -0.12 -22.24 18.82
CA PRO A 446 -1.08 -21.90 19.87
C PRO A 446 -2.44 -21.50 19.28
N ASP A 447 -3.47 -21.45 20.13
CA ASP A 447 -4.76 -20.85 19.77
C ASP A 447 -4.64 -19.33 19.57
N LEU A 448 -5.37 -18.80 18.59
CA LEU A 448 -5.52 -17.36 18.41
C LEU A 448 -6.51 -16.79 19.45
N PRO A 449 -6.27 -15.58 19.98
CA PRO A 449 -7.27 -14.85 20.75
C PRO A 449 -8.56 -14.68 19.93
N LEU A 450 -9.73 -14.73 20.58
CA LEU A 450 -11.03 -14.65 19.91
C LEU A 450 -11.16 -13.41 19.00
N GLY A 451 -10.67 -12.25 19.44
CA GLY A 451 -10.69 -11.00 18.65
C GLY A 451 -9.78 -11.03 17.41
N ASN A 452 -8.94 -12.05 17.27
CA ASN A 452 -8.01 -12.26 16.18
C ASN A 452 -8.43 -13.38 15.22
N TRP A 453 -9.57 -14.03 15.49
CA TRP A 453 -10.09 -15.05 14.60
C TRP A 453 -10.46 -14.43 13.26
N PRO A 454 -10.23 -15.15 12.14
CA PRO A 454 -10.78 -14.72 10.86
C PRO A 454 -12.31 -14.64 10.93
N VAL A 455 -12.87 -13.64 10.26
CA VAL A 455 -14.31 -13.49 10.14
C VAL A 455 -14.77 -14.20 8.87
N ALA A 456 -15.80 -15.04 8.97
CA ALA A 456 -16.38 -15.65 7.78
C ALA A 456 -17.11 -14.58 6.94
N PRO A 457 -17.11 -14.67 5.59
CA PRO A 457 -17.89 -13.76 4.77
C PRO A 457 -19.37 -13.87 5.16
N THR A 458 -19.97 -12.80 5.67
CA THR A 458 -21.42 -12.73 5.84
C THR A 458 -22.04 -12.48 4.49
N VAL A 459 -22.75 -13.48 3.95
CA VAL A 459 -23.67 -13.26 2.83
C VAL A 459 -24.72 -12.25 3.30
N GLY A 460 -24.94 -11.20 2.51
CA GLY A 460 -25.70 -10.00 2.88
C GLY A 460 -26.97 -10.30 3.66
N VAL A 461 -27.08 -9.72 4.85
CA VAL A 461 -28.37 -9.40 5.43
C VAL A 461 -28.71 -8.01 4.90
N ASP A 462 -29.79 -7.92 4.14
CA ASP A 462 -30.40 -6.68 3.67
C ASP A 462 -30.35 -5.62 4.79
N VAL A 463 -29.58 -4.55 4.58
CA VAL A 463 -29.78 -3.31 5.33
C VAL A 463 -31.01 -2.64 4.73
N ALA A 464 -32.18 -3.25 4.98
CA ALA A 464 -33.46 -2.63 4.75
C ALA A 464 -33.54 -1.38 5.63
N SER A 465 -33.62 -0.24 4.97
CA SER A 465 -34.09 1.06 5.44
C SER A 465 -34.61 1.10 6.89
N SER A 466 -33.84 1.72 7.80
CA SER A 466 -34.41 2.28 9.03
C SER A 466 -34.02 3.76 9.15
N ARG A 467 -34.71 4.60 8.37
CA ARG A 467 -34.99 5.98 8.81
C ARG A 467 -35.98 5.86 9.97
N GLY A 468 -35.46 5.77 11.20
CA GLY A 468 -36.25 5.66 12.42
C GLY A 468 -35.61 6.44 13.55
N ASN A 469 -36.20 7.59 13.86
CA ASN A 469 -35.91 8.42 15.04
C ASN A 469 -35.96 7.57 16.33
N PRO A 470 -35.03 7.75 17.28
CA PRO A 470 -35.28 7.33 18.66
C PRO A 470 -35.19 8.52 19.62
N ARG A 471 -36.35 9.00 20.06
CA ARG A 471 -36.52 9.51 21.43
C ARG A 471 -37.05 8.36 22.30
N THR A 472 -36.74 8.47 23.60
CA THR A 472 -37.27 7.77 24.79
C THR A 472 -36.76 6.36 25.13
N SER A 473 -35.71 6.36 25.98
CA SER A 473 -35.56 5.69 27.30
C SER A 473 -36.11 4.28 27.57
N ALA A 474 -35.21 3.37 27.97
CA ALA A 474 -35.31 2.62 29.22
C ALA A 474 -33.91 2.14 29.68
N GLN A 475 -33.67 2.23 31.00
CA GLN A 475 -32.40 2.06 31.71
C GLN A 475 -32.13 0.62 32.18
N SER A 476 -30.83 0.35 32.40
CA SER A 476 -30.22 -0.60 33.37
C SER A 476 -30.37 -2.09 33.04
N SER A 477 -29.43 -3.00 33.32
CA SER A 477 -28.17 -3.00 34.06
C SER A 477 -27.40 -4.28 33.68
N LEU A 478 -26.12 -4.36 34.10
CA LEU A 478 -25.22 -5.53 34.22
C LEU A 478 -23.93 -5.39 33.39
N PHE A 479 -23.09 -4.47 33.85
CA PHE A 479 -21.64 -4.53 33.71
C PHE A 479 -21.06 -4.50 35.11
N GLU A 480 -20.46 -5.59 35.54
CA GLU A 480 -19.37 -5.61 36.50
C GLU A 480 -18.28 -6.48 35.86
N ASP A 481 -17.22 -5.84 35.37
CA ASP A 481 -15.87 -6.27 35.73
C ASP A 481 -14.84 -5.14 35.50
N GLU A 482 -13.94 -5.06 36.49
CA GLU A 482 -12.82 -4.13 36.71
C GLU A 482 -11.67 -4.43 35.71
N SER A 483 -10.67 -3.61 35.35
CA SER A 483 -10.13 -2.31 35.74
C SER A 483 -9.06 -1.91 34.69
N GLU A 484 -9.25 -0.80 33.99
CA GLU A 484 -8.19 0.18 33.64
C GLU A 484 -8.90 1.54 33.60
N SER A 485 -8.42 2.50 34.36
CA SER A 485 -9.15 3.70 34.79
C SER A 485 -9.57 4.62 33.64
N GLU A 486 -10.82 4.48 33.17
CA GLU A 486 -11.49 5.52 32.40
C GLU A 486 -11.56 6.83 33.22
N PRO A 487 -11.12 7.99 32.68
CA PRO A 487 -11.32 9.25 33.35
C PRO A 487 -12.82 9.61 33.32
N ARG A 488 -13.53 9.30 34.41
CA ARG A 488 -14.96 9.63 34.59
C ARG A 488 -15.25 11.14 34.52
N HIS A 489 -14.22 11.99 34.62
CA HIS A 489 -14.34 13.45 34.64
C HIS A 489 -14.46 14.12 33.25
N LEU A 490 -14.39 13.39 32.13
CA LEU A 490 -14.53 13.97 30.78
C LEU A 490 -16.00 14.18 30.33
N TYR A 491 -16.96 13.86 31.21
CA TYR A 491 -18.40 13.89 30.93
C TYR A 491 -19.12 14.75 31.98
N GLN A 492 -20.17 15.46 31.59
CA GLN A 492 -21.11 16.06 32.55
C GLN A 492 -22.07 14.98 33.07
N GLU A 493 -22.25 14.91 34.39
CA GLU A 493 -23.26 14.08 35.06
C GLU A 493 -24.66 14.63 34.77
N GLU A 494 -25.20 14.24 33.62
CA GLU A 494 -26.60 13.92 33.32
C GLU A 494 -26.73 13.84 31.79
N GLY A 495 -26.81 12.62 31.25
CA GLY A 495 -27.06 12.38 29.83
C GLY A 495 -25.86 12.54 28.88
N ARG A 496 -24.77 11.79 29.11
CA ARG A 496 -23.65 11.44 28.17
C ARG A 496 -23.49 12.35 26.93
N ARG A 497 -23.30 13.66 27.13
CA ARG A 497 -22.86 14.58 26.08
C ARG A 497 -21.38 14.86 26.23
N LEU A 498 -20.66 14.76 25.13
CA LEU A 498 -19.22 14.97 25.08
C LEU A 498 -18.89 16.46 25.23
N ASN A 499 -18.02 16.82 26.17
CA ASN A 499 -17.61 18.20 26.41
C ASN A 499 -16.18 18.42 25.91
N ILE A 500 -16.06 19.14 24.79
CA ILE A 500 -14.78 19.38 24.11
C ILE A 500 -13.81 20.15 24.99
N ARG A 501 -14.29 21.09 25.81
CA ARG A 501 -13.44 21.88 26.69
C ARG A 501 -12.77 21.04 27.76
N LEU A 502 -13.48 20.08 28.36
CA LEU A 502 -12.89 19.16 29.33
C LEU A 502 -11.83 18.24 28.71
N ILE A 503 -12.02 17.83 27.45
CA ILE A 503 -11.04 17.02 26.73
C ILE A 503 -9.80 17.85 26.41
N LEU A 504 -9.98 19.12 25.99
CA LEU A 504 -8.87 20.04 25.73
C LEU A 504 -8.08 20.35 27.02
N ASP A 505 -8.76 20.67 28.12
CA ASP A 505 -8.12 20.92 29.42
C ASP A 505 -7.36 19.69 29.92
N TRP A 506 -7.90 18.49 29.66
CA TRP A 506 -7.23 17.22 29.97
C TRP A 506 -5.97 16.98 29.12
N LEU A 507 -5.98 17.36 27.84
CA LEU A 507 -4.81 17.30 26.96
C LEU A 507 -3.74 18.32 27.35
N ASP A 508 -4.17 19.52 27.75
CA ASP A 508 -3.29 20.62 28.17
C ASP A 508 -2.47 20.21 29.41
N GLY A 509 -3.12 19.59 30.39
CA GLY A 509 -2.47 19.03 31.58
C GLY A 509 -1.50 17.86 31.31
N ARG A 510 -1.44 17.36 30.07
CA ARG A 510 -0.60 16.22 29.65
C ARG A 510 0.35 16.54 28.51
N GLY A 511 0.46 17.81 28.13
CA GLY A 511 1.39 18.26 27.08
C GLY A 511 1.11 17.65 25.71
N TYR A 512 -0.16 17.35 25.40
CA TYR A 512 -0.58 16.87 24.07
C TYR A 512 0.23 15.68 23.54
N SER A 513 0.53 14.69 24.38
CA SER A 513 1.24 13.49 23.92
C SER A 513 0.49 12.78 22.78
N ASP A 514 1.22 12.17 21.84
CA ASP A 514 0.63 11.45 20.70
C ASP A 514 -0.42 10.41 21.14
N LYS A 515 -0.21 9.77 22.30
CA LYS A 515 -1.12 8.80 22.89
C LYS A 515 -2.42 9.45 23.35
N ASP A 516 -2.33 10.56 24.06
CA ASP A 516 -3.48 11.26 24.64
C ASP A 516 -4.29 11.96 23.54
N LEU A 517 -3.61 12.54 22.54
CA LEU A 517 -4.23 13.10 21.34
C LEU A 517 -5.03 12.05 20.56
N GLY A 518 -4.44 10.89 20.27
CA GLY A 518 -5.13 9.81 19.57
C GLY A 518 -6.36 9.31 20.34
N TYR A 519 -6.26 9.20 21.67
CA TYR A 519 -7.38 8.83 22.54
C TYR A 519 -8.51 9.88 22.49
N ALA A 520 -8.17 11.16 22.66
CA ALA A 520 -9.13 12.26 22.65
C ALA A 520 -9.85 12.38 21.29
N PHE A 521 -9.11 12.28 20.19
CA PHE A 521 -9.66 12.35 18.84
C PHE A 521 -10.66 11.22 18.58
N ARG A 522 -10.30 9.98 18.95
CA ARG A 522 -11.20 8.82 18.83
C ARG A 522 -12.49 9.04 19.62
N ARG A 523 -12.43 9.57 20.84
CA ARG A 523 -13.63 9.86 21.65
C ARG A 523 -14.52 10.93 21.03
N VAL A 524 -13.93 11.97 20.45
CA VAL A 524 -14.68 13.05 19.77
C VAL A 524 -15.35 12.51 18.51
N ILE A 525 -14.70 11.61 17.75
CA ILE A 525 -15.32 10.92 16.61
C ILE A 525 -16.47 10.01 17.07
N GLU A 526 -16.26 9.21 18.12
CA GLU A 526 -17.24 8.21 18.58
C GLU A 526 -18.51 8.83 19.17
N ARG A 527 -18.39 9.98 19.84
CA ARG A 527 -19.48 10.53 20.67
C ARG A 527 -19.76 12.02 20.45
N GLY A 528 -18.97 12.70 19.63
CA GLY A 528 -19.15 14.11 19.29
C GLY A 528 -19.95 14.31 18.01
N THR A 529 -20.35 15.56 17.75
CA THR A 529 -20.91 15.98 16.46
C THR A 529 -19.81 16.47 15.52
N SER A 530 -20.09 16.57 14.21
CA SER A 530 -19.14 17.12 13.24
C SER A 530 -18.67 18.53 13.60
N SER A 531 -19.54 19.36 14.20
CA SER A 531 -19.16 20.69 14.70
C SER A 531 -18.18 20.60 15.86
N GLN A 532 -18.37 19.64 16.76
CA GLN A 532 -17.49 19.43 17.90
C GLN A 532 -16.13 18.85 17.48
N LEU A 533 -16.10 17.99 16.46
CA LEU A 533 -14.85 17.52 15.87
C LEU A 533 -14.07 18.67 15.23
N ALA A 534 -14.75 19.54 14.47
CA ALA A 534 -14.12 20.72 13.88
C ALA A 534 -13.58 21.69 14.95
N GLU A 535 -14.35 21.94 16.02
CA GLU A 535 -13.92 22.75 17.16
C GLU A 535 -12.70 22.17 17.87
N PHE A 536 -12.76 20.87 18.20
CA PHE A 536 -11.65 20.16 18.84
C PHE A 536 -10.37 20.23 18.01
N THR A 537 -10.48 19.92 16.71
CA THR A 537 -9.33 19.89 15.80
C THR A 537 -8.68 21.26 15.68
N LYS A 538 -9.49 22.34 15.63
CA LYS A 538 -9.02 23.72 15.57
C LYS A 538 -8.28 24.15 16.84
N GLU A 539 -8.78 23.79 18.01
CA GLU A 539 -8.15 24.15 19.29
C GLU A 539 -6.87 23.35 19.55
N VAL A 540 -6.86 22.06 19.23
CA VAL A 540 -5.63 21.24 19.27
C VAL A 540 -4.56 21.82 18.34
N GLN A 541 -4.92 22.22 17.12
CA GLN A 541 -3.97 22.83 16.18
C GLN A 541 -3.39 24.16 16.72
N ARG A 542 -4.19 24.96 17.42
CA ARG A 542 -3.72 26.19 18.08
C ARG A 542 -2.76 25.89 19.22
N ALA A 543 -3.06 24.89 20.05
CA ALA A 543 -2.24 24.52 21.20
C ALA A 543 -0.86 23.99 20.78
N ILE A 544 -0.82 23.05 19.82
CA ILE A 544 0.45 22.49 19.30
C ILE A 544 1.32 23.58 18.66
N ARG A 545 0.72 24.58 17.99
CA ARG A 545 1.45 25.72 17.42
C ARG A 545 2.03 26.67 18.46
N ARG A 546 1.39 26.81 19.64
CA ARG A 546 1.92 27.64 20.74
C ARG A 546 3.12 26.98 21.40
N ASP A 547 3.04 25.67 21.66
CA ASP A 547 4.12 24.91 22.30
C ASP A 547 5.40 24.86 21.43
N ALA A 548 5.23 24.78 20.10
CA ALA A 548 6.34 24.88 19.15
C ALA A 548 7.00 26.28 19.11
N GLY A 549 6.30 27.33 19.56
CA GLY A 549 6.80 28.70 19.64
C GLY A 549 7.67 28.98 20.86
N ASP A 550 7.39 28.33 22.00
CA ASP A 550 8.12 28.54 23.26
C ASP A 550 9.43 27.74 23.36
N THR A 551 9.66 26.76 22.49
CA THR A 551 10.95 26.04 22.39
C THR A 551 12.08 26.81 21.68
N LYS A 552 11.90 28.09 21.35
CA LYS A 552 12.95 28.98 20.84
C LYS A 552 13.39 30.02 21.87
N HIS A 553 14.01 29.59 22.95
CA HIS A 553 14.90 30.42 23.76
C HIS A 553 16.15 29.66 24.21
#